data_AF-A0A1A8X7G7-F1
#
_entry.id   AF-A0A1A8X7G7-F1
#
_cell.length_a   1.000
_cell.length_b   1.000
_cell.length_c   1.000
_cell.angle_alpha   90.00
_cell.angle_beta   90.00
_cell.angle_gamma   90.00
#
_symmetry.space_group_name_H-M   'P 1'
#
loop_
_entity.id
_entity.type
_entity.pdbx_description
1 polymer ?
#
loop_
_entity_poly.entity_id
_entity_poly.type
_entity_poly.pdbx_seq_one_letter_code
_entity_poly.pdbx_strand_id
1 'polypeptide(L)'
;MNFGKIILCQSTVSIFIVLLNTLNNVISTKSNTSKLQSSSKCQRKLAESSQECSTVFEKVKLEREKRKQFKGKLPFGCKQSDLNKNLTPEEMVAPFKSIRSFKNEKEIFIAVYYFTEYLNRVYKRMMHRLKTMCMDLAWQFNMPLEELREFCKECEEALTEKLEKMNDEANKSLLSHIQRKLMRQKLYFLYFLYNYRESWFKNMNNIESIWVEKFNVKIRKLRNENNNKEVNINAEKKSRTKKNN
;
A
#
# COMPACT_ATOMS: atom_id res chain seq x y z
N MET A 1 -23.19 -27.44 -22.11
CA MET A 1 -23.09 -25.96 -22.17
C MET A 1 -23.63 -25.38 -20.87
N ASN A 2 -22.81 -24.67 -20.10
CA ASN A 2 -23.11 -24.21 -18.73
C ASN A 2 -23.00 -22.67 -18.59
N PHE A 3 -23.37 -21.93 -19.64
CA PHE A 3 -23.23 -20.46 -19.67
C PHE A 3 -24.21 -19.75 -18.72
N GLY A 4 -25.40 -20.30 -18.46
CA GLY A 4 -26.42 -19.67 -17.60
C GLY A 4 -26.03 -19.54 -16.12
N LYS A 5 -25.27 -20.50 -15.57
CA LYS A 5 -24.86 -20.48 -14.15
C LYS A 5 -23.75 -19.47 -13.85
N ILE A 6 -22.92 -19.12 -14.84
CA ILE A 6 -21.82 -18.16 -14.67
C ILE A 6 -22.37 -16.73 -14.66
N ILE A 7 -23.34 -16.43 -15.52
CA ILE A 7 -23.96 -15.10 -15.60
C ILE A 7 -24.75 -14.80 -14.31
N LEU A 8 -25.55 -15.75 -13.82
CA LEU A 8 -26.28 -15.61 -12.54
C LEU A 8 -25.35 -15.36 -11.34
N CYS A 9 -24.14 -15.92 -11.34
CA CYS A 9 -23.17 -15.74 -10.26
C CYS A 9 -22.49 -14.36 -10.31
N GLN A 10 -22.21 -13.82 -11.51
CA GLN A 10 -21.68 -12.47 -11.66
C GLN A 10 -22.71 -11.39 -11.33
N SER A 11 -23.96 -11.56 -11.79
CA SER A 11 -25.04 -10.60 -11.50
C SER A 11 -25.34 -10.53 -10.00
N THR A 12 -25.34 -11.66 -9.29
CA THR A 12 -25.57 -11.68 -7.84
C THR A 12 -24.42 -11.02 -7.07
N VAL A 13 -23.16 -11.25 -7.43
CA VAL A 13 -22.00 -10.59 -6.79
C VAL A 13 -22.05 -9.07 -6.98
N SER A 14 -22.38 -8.58 -8.18
CA SER A 14 -22.52 -7.13 -8.43
C SER A 14 -23.66 -6.51 -7.63
N ILE A 15 -24.81 -7.19 -7.53
CA ILE A 15 -25.95 -6.72 -6.73
C ILE A 15 -25.59 -6.68 -5.23
N PHE A 16 -24.87 -7.68 -4.72
CA PHE A 16 -24.43 -7.68 -3.31
C PHE A 16 -23.40 -6.58 -3.00
N ILE A 17 -22.50 -6.26 -3.93
CA ILE A 17 -21.55 -5.14 -3.78
C ILE A 17 -22.30 -3.80 -3.73
N VAL A 18 -23.31 -3.61 -4.59
CA VAL A 18 -24.15 -2.40 -4.58
C VAL A 18 -24.96 -2.31 -3.28
N LEU A 19 -25.56 -3.42 -2.82
CA LEU A 19 -26.32 -3.44 -1.56
C LEU A 19 -25.44 -3.12 -0.33
N LEU A 20 -24.22 -3.66 -0.28
CA LEU A 20 -23.26 -3.34 0.79
C LEU A 20 -22.80 -1.87 0.76
N ASN A 21 -22.63 -1.30 -0.44
CA ASN A 21 -22.34 0.14 -0.59
C ASN A 21 -23.51 1.02 -0.15
N THR A 22 -24.76 0.62 -0.43
CA THR A 22 -25.95 1.36 0.04
C THR A 22 -26.13 1.28 1.56
N LEU A 23 -25.86 0.12 2.18
CA LEU A 23 -25.89 -0.05 3.63
C LEU A 23 -24.82 0.80 4.32
N ASN A 24 -23.62 0.91 3.74
CA ASN A 24 -22.57 1.78 4.28
C ASN A 24 -22.88 3.27 4.11
N ASN A 25 -23.54 3.69 3.02
CA ASN A 25 -24.01 5.07 2.88
C ASN A 25 -25.09 5.41 3.92
N VAL A 26 -26.02 4.51 4.21
CA VAL A 26 -27.06 4.72 5.24
C VAL A 26 -26.45 4.79 6.65
N ILE A 27 -25.43 3.99 6.94
CA ILE A 27 -24.70 4.03 8.22
C ILE A 27 -23.81 5.28 8.31
N SER A 28 -23.27 5.77 7.19
CA SER A 28 -22.42 6.97 7.15
C SER A 28 -23.21 8.29 7.15
N THR A 29 -24.52 8.29 6.89
CA THR A 29 -25.35 9.52 6.91
C THR A 29 -25.88 9.92 8.28
N LYS A 30 -25.51 9.22 9.37
CA LYS A 30 -25.89 9.63 10.74
C LYS A 30 -24.77 10.37 11.47
N SER A 31 -24.19 11.38 10.82
CA SER A 31 -23.37 12.39 11.51
C SER A 31 -23.52 13.77 10.86
N ASN A 32 -24.74 14.28 10.78
CA ASN A 32 -24.97 15.72 10.65
C ASN A 32 -25.53 16.23 11.96
N THR A 33 -24.63 16.60 12.87
CA THR A 33 -24.96 17.43 14.04
C THR A 33 -25.15 18.87 13.56
N SER A 34 -26.38 19.24 13.26
CA SER A 34 -26.79 20.64 13.22
C SER A 34 -26.72 21.21 14.63
N LYS A 35 -25.88 22.24 14.81
CA LYS A 35 -25.92 23.17 15.95
C LYS A 35 -27.33 23.74 16.10
N LEU A 36 -27.95 23.52 17.25
CA LEU A 36 -28.90 24.46 17.83
C LEU A 36 -28.88 24.37 19.36
N GLN A 37 -28.79 25.53 19.98
CA GLN A 37 -28.77 25.77 21.41
C GLN A 37 -30.08 25.33 22.08
N SER A 38 -30.03 24.76 23.29
CA SER A 38 -30.50 25.43 24.52
C SER A 38 -30.68 24.46 25.70
N SER A 39 -30.19 24.92 26.85
CA SER A 39 -30.72 24.71 28.21
C SER A 39 -30.89 23.29 28.81
N SER A 40 -30.01 23.06 29.79
CA SER A 40 -30.31 22.63 31.17
C SER A 40 -30.58 21.14 31.49
N LYS A 41 -29.86 20.72 32.54
CA LYS A 41 -30.10 19.58 33.45
C LYS A 41 -29.96 18.16 32.87
N CYS A 42 -28.79 17.56 33.05
CA CYS A 42 -28.62 16.40 33.96
C CYS A 42 -27.13 15.97 34.01
N GLN A 43 -26.49 16.16 35.16
CA GLN A 43 -25.22 15.51 35.50
C GLN A 43 -25.50 14.05 35.89
N ARG A 44 -24.88 13.11 35.17
CA ARG A 44 -24.45 11.72 35.55
C ARG A 44 -24.65 10.73 34.39
N LYS A 45 -23.72 10.71 33.43
CA LYS A 45 -23.49 9.56 32.54
C LYS A 45 -22.00 9.34 32.16
N LEU A 46 -21.06 9.90 32.93
CA LEU A 46 -19.63 9.72 32.66
C LEU A 46 -19.04 8.46 33.31
N ALA A 47 -19.66 7.92 34.36
CA ALA A 47 -19.16 6.73 35.04
C ALA A 47 -19.34 5.43 34.23
N GLU A 48 -20.38 5.33 33.38
CA GLU A 48 -20.62 4.13 32.56
C GLU A 48 -19.68 4.05 31.34
N SER A 49 -19.22 5.19 30.79
CA SER A 49 -18.27 5.19 29.65
C SER A 49 -16.83 4.81 30.02
N SER A 50 -16.49 4.87 31.31
CA SER A 50 -15.16 4.51 31.82
C SER A 50 -14.93 2.99 31.82
N GLN A 51 -15.98 2.22 32.07
CA GLN A 51 -15.91 0.75 32.12
C GLN A 51 -15.77 0.14 30.73
N GLU A 52 -16.39 0.71 29.69
CA GLU A 52 -16.21 0.26 28.30
C GLU A 52 -14.80 0.56 27.76
N CYS A 53 -14.25 1.76 28.04
CA CYS A 53 -12.90 2.13 27.61
C CYS A 53 -11.82 1.26 28.27
N SER A 54 -12.00 0.88 29.54
CA SER A 54 -11.14 -0.07 30.26
C SER A 54 -11.08 -1.44 29.56
N THR A 55 -12.23 -1.99 29.15
CA THR A 55 -12.25 -3.30 28.46
C THR A 55 -11.65 -3.27 27.06
N VAL A 56 -11.77 -2.16 26.32
CA VAL A 56 -11.13 -1.99 25.01
C VAL A 56 -9.62 -1.83 25.16
N PHE A 57 -9.17 -1.05 26.15
CA PHE A 57 -7.75 -0.86 26.42
C PHE A 57 -7.06 -2.15 26.88
N GLU A 58 -7.70 -2.94 27.75
CA GLU A 58 -7.21 -4.26 28.17
C GLU A 58 -7.21 -5.28 27.02
N LYS A 59 -8.21 -5.27 26.12
CA LYS A 59 -8.19 -6.10 24.90
C LYS A 59 -7.06 -5.71 23.94
N VAL A 60 -6.80 -4.41 23.75
CA VAL A 60 -5.70 -3.91 22.91
C VAL A 60 -4.33 -4.20 23.53
N LYS A 61 -4.22 -4.14 24.86
CA LYS A 61 -3.01 -4.49 25.62
C LYS A 61 -2.72 -5.98 25.56
N LEU A 62 -3.74 -6.83 25.73
CA LEU A 62 -3.64 -8.28 25.54
C LEU A 62 -3.27 -8.66 24.08
N GLU A 63 -3.79 -7.93 23.09
CA GLU A 63 -3.36 -8.09 21.69
C GLU A 63 -1.90 -7.69 21.49
N ARG A 64 -1.43 -6.59 22.13
CA ARG A 64 -0.01 -6.18 22.10
C ARG A 64 0.90 -7.20 22.77
N GLU A 65 0.44 -7.88 23.81
CA GLU A 65 1.19 -8.95 24.49
C GLU A 65 1.23 -10.25 23.67
N LYS A 66 0.13 -10.62 22.98
CA LYS A 66 0.14 -11.71 22.00
C LYS A 66 1.06 -11.44 20.80
N ARG A 67 1.22 -10.18 20.40
CA ARG A 67 2.19 -9.75 19.37
C ARG A 67 3.66 -9.95 19.79
N LYS A 68 3.96 -9.94 21.10
CA LYS A 68 5.31 -10.21 21.64
C LYS A 68 5.64 -11.70 21.77
N GLN A 69 4.68 -12.61 21.58
CA GLN A 69 4.89 -14.06 21.72
C GLN A 69 5.43 -14.77 20.47
N PHE A 70 5.53 -14.10 19.31
CA PHE A 70 6.10 -14.70 18.10
C PHE A 70 7.64 -14.66 18.08
N LYS A 71 8.26 -15.12 19.18
CA LYS A 71 9.70 -15.45 19.24
C LYS A 71 9.96 -16.66 18.33
N GLY A 72 10.19 -16.41 17.04
CA GLY A 72 10.64 -17.41 16.06
C GLY A 72 9.60 -18.45 15.61
N LYS A 73 8.35 -18.43 16.11
CA LYS A 73 7.27 -19.31 15.65
C LYS A 73 6.29 -18.53 14.76
N LEU A 74 5.97 -19.07 13.59
CA LEU A 74 4.98 -18.51 12.68
C LEU A 74 3.56 -18.60 13.27
N PRO A 75 2.66 -17.66 12.92
CA PRO A 75 1.32 -17.61 13.50
C PRO A 75 0.42 -18.76 13.02
N PHE A 76 -0.63 -19.04 13.81
CA PHE A 76 -1.70 -19.99 13.49
C PHE A 76 -1.23 -21.44 13.18
N GLY A 77 -0.07 -21.86 13.70
CA GLY A 77 0.46 -23.20 13.44
C GLY A 77 1.02 -23.37 12.01
N CYS A 78 1.37 -22.27 11.35
CA CYS A 78 2.14 -22.30 10.11
C CYS A 78 3.55 -22.84 10.38
N LYS A 79 4.07 -23.61 9.43
CA LYS A 79 5.45 -24.08 9.38
C LYS A 79 6.20 -23.30 8.29
N GLN A 80 7.51 -23.24 8.39
CA GLN A 80 8.32 -22.59 7.35
C GLN A 80 8.12 -23.25 5.98
N SER A 81 7.92 -24.57 5.95
CA SER A 81 7.59 -25.32 4.73
C SER A 81 6.25 -24.91 4.09
N ASP A 82 5.33 -24.31 4.84
CA ASP A 82 4.08 -23.79 4.30
C ASP A 82 4.30 -22.49 3.50
N LEU A 83 5.38 -21.75 3.80
CA LEU A 83 5.71 -20.43 3.23
C LEU A 83 6.84 -20.46 2.20
N ASN A 84 7.69 -21.50 2.24
CA ASN A 84 8.85 -21.65 1.34
C ASN A 84 8.49 -22.25 -0.04
N LYS A 85 7.24 -22.20 -0.49
CA LYS A 85 6.89 -22.73 -1.81
C LYS A 85 7.19 -21.68 -2.88
N ASN A 86 7.98 -22.06 -3.88
CA ASN A 86 8.19 -21.24 -5.06
C ASN A 86 6.96 -21.31 -5.96
N LEU A 87 5.98 -20.45 -5.70
CA LEU A 87 4.76 -20.35 -6.51
C LEU A 87 4.94 -19.35 -7.65
N THR A 88 4.36 -19.68 -8.80
CA THR A 88 4.09 -18.76 -9.91
C THR A 88 3.02 -17.74 -9.50
N PRO A 89 2.96 -16.55 -10.15
CA PRO A 89 1.89 -15.58 -9.90
C PRO A 89 0.48 -16.20 -10.03
N GLU A 90 0.28 -17.10 -10.98
CA GLU A 90 -0.98 -17.79 -11.22
C GLU A 90 -1.35 -18.71 -10.05
N GLU A 91 -0.37 -19.46 -9.53
CA GLU A 91 -0.54 -20.32 -8.34
C GLU A 91 -0.76 -19.52 -7.07
N MET A 92 -0.15 -18.34 -6.93
CA MET A 92 -0.37 -17.44 -5.80
C MET A 92 -1.82 -16.94 -5.74
N VAL A 93 -2.49 -16.80 -6.90
CA VAL A 93 -3.89 -16.33 -6.97
C VAL A 93 -4.93 -17.45 -7.10
N ALA A 94 -4.50 -18.67 -7.44
CA ALA A 94 -5.38 -19.83 -7.61
C ALA A 94 -6.27 -20.14 -6.38
N PRO A 95 -5.79 -20.04 -5.12
CA PRO A 95 -6.61 -20.25 -3.94
C PRO A 95 -7.86 -19.36 -3.90
N PHE A 96 -7.81 -18.17 -4.51
CA PHE A 96 -8.92 -17.22 -4.49
C PHE A 96 -10.07 -17.61 -5.42
N LYS A 97 -9.75 -18.36 -6.49
CA LYS A 97 -10.73 -18.76 -7.49
C LYS A 97 -11.56 -19.98 -7.04
N SER A 98 -10.92 -20.95 -6.38
CA SER A 98 -11.51 -22.26 -6.09
C SER A 98 -12.05 -22.45 -4.67
N ILE A 99 -11.62 -21.64 -3.69
CA ILE A 99 -12.02 -21.84 -2.29
C ILE A 99 -13.48 -21.43 -2.06
N ARG A 100 -14.31 -22.33 -1.54
CA ARG A 100 -15.70 -22.02 -1.11
C ARG A 100 -15.73 -21.38 0.28
N SER A 101 -14.81 -21.77 1.15
CA SER A 101 -14.59 -21.22 2.50
C SER A 101 -13.25 -21.73 3.05
N PHE A 102 -12.62 -20.97 3.93
CA PHE A 102 -11.41 -21.44 4.63
C PHE A 102 -11.78 -22.29 5.84
N LYS A 103 -11.05 -23.38 6.05
CA LYS A 103 -11.29 -24.29 7.18
C LYS A 103 -10.76 -23.72 8.49
N ASN A 104 -9.67 -22.95 8.43
CA ASN A 104 -9.00 -22.40 9.60
C ASN A 104 -8.21 -21.12 9.25
N GLU A 105 -7.72 -20.46 10.30
CA GLU A 105 -6.91 -19.25 10.24
C GLU A 105 -5.58 -19.46 9.49
N LYS A 106 -5.02 -20.67 9.56
CA LYS A 106 -3.78 -21.04 8.87
C LYS A 106 -3.93 -20.93 7.35
N GLU A 107 -5.01 -21.46 6.79
CA GLU A 107 -5.25 -21.38 5.34
C GLU A 107 -5.41 -19.93 4.87
N ILE A 108 -6.10 -19.10 5.66
CA ILE A 108 -6.27 -17.65 5.38
C ILE A 108 -4.90 -16.98 5.40
N PHE A 109 -4.10 -17.22 6.44
CA PHE A 109 -2.78 -16.63 6.58
C PHE A 109 -1.87 -17.00 5.41
N ILE A 110 -1.80 -18.28 5.03
CA ILE A 110 -0.99 -18.76 3.92
C ILE A 110 -1.44 -18.12 2.59
N ALA A 111 -2.75 -18.05 2.36
CA ALA A 111 -3.27 -17.49 1.12
C ALA A 111 -2.94 -15.99 0.99
N VAL A 112 -3.12 -15.21 2.06
CA VAL A 112 -2.73 -13.79 2.04
C VAL A 112 -1.22 -13.62 1.96
N TYR A 113 -0.43 -14.46 2.64
CA TYR A 113 1.04 -14.41 2.54
C TYR A 113 1.52 -14.51 1.10
N TYR A 114 1.05 -15.50 0.34
CA TYR A 114 1.42 -15.64 -1.07
C TYR A 114 0.89 -14.50 -1.95
N PHE A 115 -0.25 -13.91 -1.59
CA PHE A 115 -0.73 -12.70 -2.27
C PHE A 115 0.16 -11.48 -2.00
N THR A 116 0.63 -11.31 -0.76
CA THR A 116 1.60 -10.28 -0.40
C THR A 116 2.92 -10.49 -1.16
N GLU A 117 3.40 -11.73 -1.29
CA GLU A 117 4.58 -12.04 -2.09
C GLU A 117 4.39 -11.69 -3.58
N TYR A 118 3.20 -11.94 -4.13
CA TYR A 118 2.85 -11.48 -5.47
C TYR A 118 2.93 -9.94 -5.57
N LEU A 119 2.37 -9.20 -4.61
CA LEU A 119 2.41 -7.74 -4.60
C LEU A 119 3.83 -7.19 -4.40
N ASN A 120 4.66 -7.86 -3.60
CA ASN A 120 6.10 -7.56 -3.46
C ASN A 120 6.83 -7.66 -4.80
N ARG A 121 6.53 -8.70 -5.61
CA ARG A 121 7.09 -8.84 -6.96
C ARG A 121 6.62 -7.71 -7.89
N VAL A 122 5.35 -7.33 -7.82
CA VAL A 122 4.82 -6.19 -8.59
C VAL A 122 5.50 -4.88 -8.18
N TYR A 123 5.69 -4.65 -6.88
CA TYR A 123 6.40 -3.48 -6.35
C TYR A 123 7.84 -3.41 -6.87
N LYS A 124 8.60 -4.51 -6.78
CA LYS A 124 9.98 -4.60 -7.28
C LYS A 124 10.06 -4.32 -8.79
N ARG A 125 9.07 -4.76 -9.56
CA ARG A 125 8.98 -4.43 -10.99
C ARG A 125 8.77 -2.93 -11.23
N MET A 126 7.95 -2.27 -10.43
CA MET A 126 7.76 -0.82 -10.47
C MET A 126 9.06 -0.08 -10.09
N MET A 127 9.79 -0.53 -9.06
CA MET A 127 11.13 0.01 -8.74
C MET A 127 12.10 -0.09 -9.93
N HIS A 128 12.13 -1.25 -10.59
CA HIS A 128 12.99 -1.46 -11.75
C HIS A 128 12.61 -0.53 -12.91
N ARG A 129 11.32 -0.40 -13.22
CA ARG A 129 10.81 0.53 -14.25
C ARG A 129 11.23 1.96 -13.96
N LEU A 130 11.08 2.41 -12.72
CA LEU A 130 11.47 3.74 -12.29
C LEU A 130 12.97 3.97 -12.49
N LYS A 131 13.81 3.00 -12.11
CA LYS A 131 15.27 3.06 -12.32
C LYS A 131 15.62 3.19 -13.80
N THR A 132 15.02 2.37 -14.67
CA THR A 132 15.22 2.45 -16.13
C THR A 132 14.82 3.83 -16.67
N MET A 133 13.64 4.33 -16.30
CA MET A 133 13.16 5.65 -16.72
C MET A 133 14.14 6.77 -16.30
N CYS A 134 14.65 6.73 -15.07
CA CYS A 134 15.64 7.70 -14.61
C CYS A 134 16.96 7.60 -15.39
N MET A 135 17.42 6.39 -15.72
CA MET A 135 18.63 6.19 -16.53
C MET A 135 18.46 6.75 -17.95
N ASP A 136 17.32 6.48 -18.60
CA ASP A 136 17.03 6.95 -19.96
C ASP A 136 17.00 8.49 -20.02
N LEU A 137 16.32 9.12 -19.07
CA LEU A 137 16.26 10.58 -18.97
C LEU A 137 17.62 11.19 -18.59
N ALA A 138 18.36 10.58 -17.65
CA ALA A 138 19.70 11.05 -17.30
C ALA A 138 20.63 11.05 -18.52
N TRP A 139 20.55 10.02 -19.35
CA TRP A 139 21.31 9.93 -20.60
C TRP A 139 20.92 11.04 -21.58
N GLN A 140 19.61 11.26 -21.80
CA GLN A 140 19.11 12.32 -22.68
C GLN A 140 19.56 13.73 -22.28
N PHE A 141 19.70 13.99 -20.98
CA PHE A 141 20.08 15.31 -20.45
C PHE A 141 21.57 15.41 -20.08
N ASN A 142 22.40 14.43 -20.45
CA ASN A 142 23.83 14.37 -20.14
C ASN A 142 24.12 14.58 -18.63
N MET A 143 23.29 14.00 -17.77
CA MET A 143 23.49 14.05 -16.33
C MET A 143 24.82 13.35 -15.96
N PRO A 144 25.64 13.95 -15.08
CA PRO A 144 26.86 13.30 -14.59
C PRO A 144 26.55 11.95 -13.94
N LEU A 145 27.37 10.93 -14.25
CA LEU A 145 27.17 9.57 -13.76
C LEU A 145 27.11 9.48 -12.23
N GLU A 146 27.91 10.31 -11.54
CA GLU A 146 27.95 10.32 -10.07
C GLU A 146 26.64 10.84 -9.47
N GLU A 147 26.05 11.88 -10.05
CA GLU A 147 24.75 12.42 -9.60
C GLU A 147 23.60 11.45 -9.84
N LEU A 148 23.65 10.71 -10.95
CA LEU A 148 22.70 9.64 -11.25
C LEU A 148 22.85 8.49 -10.25
N ARG A 149 24.09 8.07 -9.96
CA ARG A 149 24.38 7.00 -8.99
C ARG A 149 23.86 7.36 -7.61
N GLU A 150 24.12 8.57 -7.15
CA GLU A 150 23.63 9.08 -5.86
C GLU A 150 22.11 9.09 -5.80
N PHE A 151 21.44 9.61 -6.84
CA PHE A 151 19.98 9.62 -6.91
C PHE A 151 19.39 8.21 -6.90
N CYS A 152 19.95 7.30 -7.72
CA CYS A 152 19.48 5.91 -7.77
C CYS A 152 19.64 5.22 -6.42
N LYS A 153 20.73 5.49 -5.69
CA LYS A 153 20.95 4.94 -4.35
C LYS A 153 19.91 5.45 -3.35
N GLU A 154 19.70 6.77 -3.27
CA GLU A 154 18.67 7.37 -2.40
C GLU A 154 17.29 6.80 -2.69
N CYS A 155 16.96 6.68 -3.99
CA CYS A 155 15.69 6.14 -4.45
C CYS A 155 15.53 4.66 -4.04
N GLU A 156 16.55 3.83 -4.28
CA GLU A 156 16.51 2.39 -3.96
C GLU A 156 16.40 2.14 -2.45
N GLU A 157 17.14 2.87 -1.62
CA GLU A 157 17.06 2.81 -0.16
C GLU A 157 15.66 3.18 0.36
N ALA A 158 15.14 4.33 -0.07
CA ALA A 158 13.84 4.80 0.38
C ALA A 158 12.67 3.93 -0.11
N LEU A 159 12.76 3.40 -1.34
CA LEU A 159 11.75 2.47 -1.87
C LEU A 159 11.77 1.13 -1.14
N THR A 160 12.95 0.66 -0.73
CA THR A 160 13.11 -0.56 0.07
C THR A 160 12.53 -0.36 1.47
N GLU A 161 12.88 0.72 2.15
CA GLU A 161 12.32 1.06 3.47
C GLU A 161 10.80 1.19 3.42
N LYS A 162 10.26 1.79 2.35
CA LYS A 162 8.82 1.92 2.16
C LYS A 162 8.13 0.58 1.94
N LEU A 163 8.77 -0.34 1.20
CA LEU A 163 8.27 -1.71 1.02
C LEU A 163 8.21 -2.48 2.34
N GLU A 164 9.24 -2.36 3.17
CA GLU A 164 9.28 -2.97 4.52
C GLU A 164 8.14 -2.45 5.39
N LYS A 165 7.94 -1.13 5.43
CA LYS A 165 6.82 -0.52 6.17
C LYS A 165 5.46 -0.99 5.68
N MET A 166 5.26 -1.09 4.35
CA MET A 166 4.03 -1.60 3.77
C MET A 166 3.77 -3.06 4.16
N ASN A 167 4.81 -3.90 4.15
CA ASN A 167 4.71 -5.30 4.59
C ASN A 167 4.39 -5.43 6.07
N ASP A 168 4.98 -4.59 6.92
CA ASP A 168 4.70 -4.56 8.35
C ASP A 168 3.25 -4.15 8.66
N GLU A 169 2.77 -3.09 8.01
CA GLU A 169 1.39 -2.62 8.15
C GLU A 169 0.39 -3.67 7.64
N ALA A 170 0.69 -4.27 6.49
CA ALA A 170 -0.08 -5.37 5.94
C ALA A 170 -0.18 -6.56 6.90
N ASN A 171 0.95 -7.00 7.45
CA ASN A 171 1.00 -8.12 8.41
C ASN A 171 0.19 -7.79 9.68
N LYS A 172 0.33 -6.58 10.22
CA LYS A 172 -0.48 -6.13 11.38
C LYS A 172 -1.97 -6.15 11.07
N SER A 173 -2.37 -5.63 9.90
CA SER A 173 -3.76 -5.62 9.45
C SER A 173 -4.30 -7.04 9.29
N LEU A 174 -3.56 -7.92 8.61
CA LEU A 174 -3.94 -9.32 8.41
C LEU A 174 -4.18 -10.05 9.74
N LEU A 175 -3.22 -9.97 10.66
CA LEU A 175 -3.32 -10.64 11.96
C LEU A 175 -4.57 -10.17 12.72
N SER A 176 -4.87 -8.87 12.68
CA SER A 176 -6.06 -8.32 13.34
C SER A 176 -7.38 -8.84 12.74
N HIS A 177 -7.46 -8.98 11.42
CA HIS A 177 -8.67 -9.48 10.74
C HIS A 177 -8.88 -10.98 10.98
N ILE A 178 -7.80 -11.76 10.95
CA ILE A 178 -7.84 -13.20 11.25
C ILE A 178 -8.30 -13.41 12.70
N GLN A 179 -7.73 -12.68 13.67
CA GLN A 179 -8.10 -12.79 15.09
C GLN A 179 -9.57 -12.45 15.37
N ARG A 180 -10.14 -11.50 14.62
CA ARG A 180 -11.56 -11.12 14.69
C ARG A 180 -12.48 -12.09 13.94
N LYS A 181 -11.95 -13.15 13.33
CA LYS A 181 -12.68 -14.16 12.53
C LYS A 181 -13.48 -13.58 11.36
N LEU A 182 -13.14 -12.37 10.90
CA LEU A 182 -13.87 -11.66 9.83
C LEU A 182 -13.72 -12.31 8.46
N MET A 183 -12.71 -13.18 8.29
CA MET A 183 -12.27 -13.71 6.99
C MET A 183 -12.62 -15.17 6.74
N ARG A 184 -13.38 -15.83 7.62
CA ARG A 184 -13.73 -17.24 7.42
C ARG A 184 -14.68 -17.46 6.24
N GLN A 185 -15.55 -16.48 5.98
CA GLN A 185 -16.47 -16.50 4.85
C GLN A 185 -15.78 -15.94 3.59
N LYS A 186 -16.00 -16.61 2.45
CA LYS A 186 -15.36 -16.27 1.16
C LYS A 186 -15.59 -14.82 0.74
N LEU A 187 -16.82 -14.30 0.87
CA LEU A 187 -17.15 -12.95 0.40
C LEU A 187 -16.38 -11.87 1.16
N TYR A 188 -16.35 -11.93 2.49
CA TYR A 188 -15.58 -11.00 3.31
C TYR A 188 -14.08 -11.09 3.04
N PHE A 189 -13.58 -12.30 2.79
CA PHE A 189 -12.20 -12.50 2.42
C PHE A 189 -11.85 -11.90 1.05
N LEU A 190 -12.68 -12.13 0.02
CA LEU A 190 -12.49 -11.53 -1.31
C LEU A 190 -12.57 -10.00 -1.26
N TYR A 191 -13.52 -9.47 -0.48
CA TYR A 191 -13.64 -8.03 -0.25
C TYR A 191 -12.38 -7.47 0.43
N PHE A 192 -11.86 -8.15 1.45
CA PHE A 192 -10.59 -7.78 2.05
C PHE A 192 -9.46 -7.78 1.02
N LEU A 193 -9.31 -8.84 0.21
CA LEU A 193 -8.25 -8.93 -0.79
C LEU A 193 -8.34 -7.82 -1.83
N TYR A 194 -9.55 -7.46 -2.25
CA TYR A 194 -9.78 -6.34 -3.16
C TYR A 194 -9.27 -5.04 -2.53
N ASN A 195 -9.72 -4.69 -1.33
CA ASN A 195 -9.28 -3.46 -0.66
C ASN A 195 -7.79 -3.46 -0.35
N TYR A 196 -7.26 -4.62 0.01
CA TYR A 196 -5.84 -4.83 0.26
C TYR A 196 -5.04 -4.55 -1.02
N ARG A 197 -5.42 -5.15 -2.15
CA ARG A 197 -4.81 -4.90 -3.46
C ARG A 197 -4.90 -3.43 -3.86
N GLU A 198 -6.08 -2.83 -3.77
CA GLU A 198 -6.29 -1.42 -4.15
C GLU A 198 -5.43 -0.47 -3.30
N SER A 199 -5.31 -0.73 -2.00
CA SER A 199 -4.44 0.04 -1.12
C SER A 199 -2.97 -0.08 -1.54
N TRP A 200 -2.50 -1.28 -1.90
CA TRP A 200 -1.15 -1.49 -2.41
C TRP A 200 -0.91 -0.71 -3.70
N PHE A 201 -1.79 -0.81 -4.70
CA PHE A 201 -1.63 -0.09 -5.96
C PHE A 201 -1.70 1.43 -5.78
N LYS A 202 -2.59 1.94 -4.91
CA LYS A 202 -2.64 3.36 -4.58
C LYS A 202 -1.33 3.84 -3.98
N ASN A 203 -0.75 3.07 -3.05
CA ASN A 203 0.56 3.38 -2.48
C ASN A 203 1.66 3.35 -3.55
N MET A 204 1.71 2.32 -4.39
CA MET A 204 2.68 2.21 -5.48
C MET A 204 2.62 3.42 -6.43
N ASN A 205 1.42 3.78 -6.90
CA ASN A 205 1.23 4.91 -7.81
C ASN A 205 1.68 6.23 -7.17
N ASN A 206 1.36 6.44 -5.89
CA ASN A 206 1.77 7.64 -5.16
C ASN A 206 3.30 7.70 -5.00
N ILE A 207 3.93 6.58 -4.62
CA ILE A 207 5.38 6.47 -4.49
C ILE A 207 6.07 6.75 -5.83
N GLU A 208 5.61 6.10 -6.90
CA GLU A 208 6.14 6.31 -8.24
C GLU A 208 6.04 7.77 -8.66
N SER A 209 4.86 8.39 -8.49
CA SER A 209 4.65 9.80 -8.82
C SER A 209 5.60 10.74 -8.05
N ILE A 210 5.83 10.48 -6.75
CA ILE A 210 6.74 11.30 -5.93
C ILE A 210 8.17 11.22 -6.47
N TRP A 211 8.64 10.02 -6.79
CA TRP A 211 10.01 9.83 -7.26
C TRP A 211 10.24 10.32 -8.68
N VAL A 212 9.26 10.16 -9.57
CA VAL A 212 9.26 10.75 -10.91
C VAL A 212 9.37 12.27 -10.80
N GLU A 213 8.57 12.92 -9.94
CA GLU A 213 8.62 14.37 -9.78
C GLU A 213 9.95 14.84 -9.18
N LYS A 214 10.45 14.15 -8.14
CA LYS A 214 11.78 14.44 -7.57
C LYS A 214 12.88 14.40 -8.64
N PHE A 215 12.86 13.37 -9.50
CA PHE A 215 13.83 13.24 -10.57
C PHE A 215 13.71 14.36 -11.61
N ASN A 216 12.48 14.69 -12.04
CA ASN A 216 12.21 15.79 -12.97
C ASN A 216 12.66 17.15 -12.43
N VAL A 217 12.55 17.38 -11.13
CA VAL A 217 13.11 18.58 -10.48
C VAL A 217 14.63 18.60 -10.60
N LYS A 218 15.32 17.47 -10.37
CA LYS A 218 16.79 17.37 -10.48
C LYS A 218 17.27 17.64 -11.92
N ILE A 219 16.61 17.04 -12.91
CA ILE A 219 16.89 17.26 -14.35
C ILE A 219 16.69 18.73 -14.74
N ARG A 220 15.59 19.37 -14.30
CA ARG A 220 15.33 20.79 -14.60
C ARG A 220 16.41 21.70 -14.03
N LYS A 221 16.90 21.44 -12.81
CA LYS A 221 18.00 22.21 -12.20
C LYS A 221 19.28 22.10 -13.02
N LEU A 222 19.66 20.87 -13.40
CA LEU A 222 20.83 20.63 -14.24
C LEU A 222 20.76 21.35 -15.59
N ARG A 223 19.60 21.30 -16.24
CA ARG A 223 19.37 22.02 -17.50
C ARG A 223 19.59 23.52 -17.35
N ASN A 224 19.07 24.12 -16.29
CA ASN A 224 19.21 25.56 -16.04
C ASN A 224 20.66 25.95 -15.74
N GLU A 225 21.37 25.13 -14.97
CA GLU A 225 22.80 25.35 -14.66
C GLU A 225 23.68 25.27 -15.91
N ASN A 226 23.42 24.31 -16.80
CA ASN A 226 24.15 24.18 -18.06
C ASN A 226 23.90 25.37 -18.99
N ASN A 227 22.64 25.81 -19.14
CA ASN A 227 22.30 26.99 -19.93
C ASN A 227 23.00 28.26 -19.39
N ASN A 228 23.03 28.45 -18.07
CA ASN A 228 23.69 29.61 -17.45
C ASN A 228 25.21 29.59 -17.66
N LYS A 229 25.84 28.41 -17.60
CA LYS A 229 27.28 28.24 -17.89
C LYS A 229 27.60 28.61 -19.34
N GLU A 230 26.79 28.16 -20.29
CA GLU A 230 26.97 28.49 -21.72
C GLU A 230 26.83 30.00 -22.00
N VAL A 231 25.84 30.65 -21.38
CA VAL A 231 25.64 32.11 -21.50
C VAL A 231 26.86 32.87 -20.97
N ASN A 232 27.40 32.47 -19.82
CA ASN A 232 28.57 33.11 -19.21
C ASN A 232 29.84 32.92 -20.07
N ILE A 233 30.09 31.72 -20.59
CA ILE A 233 31.23 31.44 -21.48
C ILE A 233 31.14 32.30 -22.76
N ASN A 234 29.94 32.45 -23.33
CA ASN A 234 29.73 33.25 -24.52
C ASN A 234 29.91 34.76 -24.25
N ALA A 235 29.54 35.24 -23.07
CA ALA A 235 29.77 36.62 -22.65
C ALA A 235 31.27 36.92 -22.45
N GLU A 236 32.03 36.00 -21.84
CA GLU A 236 33.48 36.14 -21.66
C GLU A 236 34.25 36.11 -22.99
N LYS A 237 33.84 35.26 -23.94
CA LYS A 237 34.44 35.26 -25.28
C LYS A 237 34.24 36.60 -25.98
N LYS A 238 33.01 37.15 -25.95
CA LYS A 238 32.70 38.47 -26.55
C LYS A 238 33.47 39.63 -25.92
N SER A 239 33.73 39.60 -24.61
CA SER A 239 34.49 40.66 -23.94
C SER A 239 36.00 40.61 -24.26
N ARG A 240 36.57 39.42 -24.49
CA ARG A 240 37.96 39.26 -24.93
C ARG A 240 38.18 39.69 -26.38
N THR A 241 37.25 39.39 -27.29
CA THR A 241 37.38 39.84 -28.70
C THR A 241 37.32 41.36 -28.84
N LYS A 242 36.57 42.05 -27.97
CA LYS A 242 36.50 43.53 -27.95
C LYS A 242 37.75 44.22 -27.38
N LYS A 243 38.63 43.52 -26.66
CA LYS A 243 39.87 44.10 -26.10
C LYS A 243 41.09 43.97 -27.03
N ASN A 244 40.99 43.17 -28.10
CA ASN A 244 42.08 42.90 -29.04
C ASN A 244 41.91 43.63 -30.40
N ASN A 245 40.91 44.50 -30.52
CA ASN A 245 40.70 45.44 -31.62
C ASN A 245 40.80 46.86 -31.08
#